data_AF-A0A3M1F7D7-F1
#
_entry.id   AF-A0A3M1F7D7-F1
#
_cell.length_a   1.000
_cell.length_b   1.000
_cell.length_c   1.000
_cell.angle_alpha   90.00
_cell.angle_beta   90.00
_cell.angle_gamma   90.00
#
_symmetry.space_group_name_H-M   'P 1'
#
loop_
_entity.id
_entity.type
_entity.pdbx_description
1 polymer ?
#
loop_
_entity_poly.entity_id
_entity_poly.type
_entity_poly.pdbx_seq_one_letter_code
_entity_poly.pdbx_strand_id
1 'polypeptide(L)'
;MKGFWKLTWVQFKLYMREPIAFFFALLFPVLLLLLFGAAFGDMPVGPTYQGQRFIDYYAPALLALIAGTVGLMSVPVKTASEREYKV
;
A
#
# COMPACT_ATOMS: atom_id res chain seq x y z
N MET A 1 -12.60 -0.70 -24.57
CA MET A 1 -11.95 -0.30 -23.30
C MET A 1 -12.91 0.13 -22.18
N LYS A 2 -14.17 0.52 -22.44
CA LYS A 2 -15.13 0.94 -21.39
C LYS A 2 -15.39 -0.12 -20.29
N GLY A 3 -15.35 -1.41 -20.65
CA GLY A 3 -15.56 -2.52 -19.70
C GLY A 3 -14.47 -2.63 -18.63
N PHE A 4 -13.20 -2.52 -19.01
CA PHE A 4 -12.07 -2.58 -18.07
C PHE A 4 -12.15 -1.47 -17.02
N TRP A 5 -12.36 -0.22 -17.45
CA TRP A 5 -12.52 0.91 -16.54
C TRP A 5 -13.70 0.75 -15.58
N LYS A 6 -14.81 0.18 -16.07
CA LYS A 6 -15.97 -0.08 -15.22
C LYS A 6 -15.65 -1.16 -14.16
N LEU A 7 -14.93 -2.21 -14.54
CA LEU A 7 -14.49 -3.27 -13.62
C LEU A 7 -13.55 -2.71 -12.54
N THR A 8 -12.49 -1.99 -12.95
CA THR A 8 -11.54 -1.35 -12.02
C THR A 8 -12.25 -0.41 -11.04
N TRP A 9 -13.21 0.39 -11.53
CA TRP A 9 -13.97 1.30 -10.69
C TRP A 9 -14.87 0.58 -9.67
N VAL A 10 -15.51 -0.52 -10.07
CA VAL A 10 -16.31 -1.34 -9.16
C VAL A 10 -15.42 -2.00 -8.11
N GLN A 11 -14.29 -2.59 -8.52
CA GLN A 11 -13.35 -3.23 -7.60
C GLN A 11 -12.79 -2.24 -6.58
N PHE A 12 -12.45 -1.03 -7.02
CA PHE A 12 -11.99 0.05 -6.15
C PHE A 12 -13.06 0.41 -5.10
N LYS A 13 -14.33 0.56 -5.51
CA LYS A 13 -15.43 0.83 -4.58
C LYS A 13 -15.65 -0.32 -3.59
N LEU A 14 -15.54 -1.58 -4.04
CA LEU A 14 -15.65 -2.75 -3.16
C LEU A 14 -14.51 -2.77 -2.14
N TYR A 15 -13.30 -2.46 -2.57
CA TYR A 15 -12.14 -2.39 -1.69
C TYR A 15 -12.30 -1.31 -0.61
N MET A 16 -12.82 -0.13 -0.96
CA MET A 16 -13.11 0.93 0.01
C MET A 16 -14.21 0.56 1.02
N ARG A 17 -15.02 -0.48 0.75
CA ARG A 17 -16.04 -1.00 1.67
C ARG A 17 -15.52 -2.07 2.62
N GLU A 18 -14.26 -2.47 2.48
CA GLU A 18 -13.57 -3.35 3.43
C GLU A 18 -12.70 -2.50 4.36
N PRO A 19 -13.26 -1.97 5.47
CA PRO A 19 -12.58 -0.98 6.30
C PRO A 19 -11.25 -1.48 6.86
N ILE A 20 -11.17 -2.78 7.18
CA ILE A 20 -9.95 -3.41 7.71
C ILE A 20 -8.85 -3.44 6.63
N ALA A 21 -9.18 -3.89 5.42
CA ALA A 21 -8.22 -3.96 4.31
C ALA A 21 -7.71 -2.56 3.94
N PHE A 22 -8.62 -1.59 3.84
CA PHE A 22 -8.27 -0.20 3.58
C PHE A 22 -7.37 0.40 4.67
N PHE A 23 -7.66 0.12 5.95
CA PHE A 23 -6.85 0.59 7.06
C PHE A 23 -5.41 0.09 6.94
N PHE A 24 -5.21 -1.22 6.78
CA PHE A 24 -3.87 -1.80 6.73
C PHE A 24 -3.11 -1.49 5.44
N ALA A 25 -3.80 -1.29 4.31
CA ALA A 25 -3.15 -0.98 3.05
C ALA A 25 -2.73 0.49 2.91
N LEU A 26 -3.43 1.43 3.55
CA LEU A 26 -3.20 2.86 3.35
C LEU A 26 -2.96 3.64 4.65
N LEU A 27 -3.92 3.60 5.58
CA LEU A 27 -3.85 4.39 6.81
C LEU A 27 -2.67 3.96 7.70
N PHE A 28 -2.51 2.67 7.92
CA PHE A 28 -1.47 2.13 8.79
C PHE A 28 -0.05 2.45 8.29
N PRO A 29 0.30 2.25 7.00
CA PRO A 29 1.59 2.67 6.48
C PRO A 29 1.83 4.18 6.57
N VAL A 30 0.81 5.01 6.36
CA VAL A 30 0.93 6.47 6.55
C VAL A 30 1.20 6.80 8.02
N LEU A 31 0.55 6.14 8.97
CA LEU A 31 0.82 6.31 10.40
C LEU A 31 2.25 5.89 10.75
N LEU A 32 2.76 4.78 10.19
CA LEU A 32 4.15 4.37 10.36
C LEU A 32 5.12 5.39 9.75
N LEU A 33 4.79 5.93 8.58
CA LEU A 33 5.58 6.99 7.94
C LEU A 33 5.68 8.22 8.83
N LEU A 34 4.57 8.66 9.43
CA LEU A 34 4.55 9.80 10.35
C LEU A 34 5.30 9.49 11.65
N LEU A 35 5.12 8.30 12.21
CA LEU A 35 5.79 7.86 13.42
C LEU A 35 7.31 7.82 13.25
N PHE A 36 7.78 7.12 12.21
CA PHE A 36 9.21 7.00 11.93
C PHE A 36 9.80 8.28 11.35
N GLY A 37 9.01 9.07 10.62
CA GLY A 37 9.40 10.40 10.17
C GLY A 37 9.62 11.36 11.33
N ALA A 38 8.74 11.34 12.34
CA ALA A 38 8.89 12.17 13.53
C ALA A 38 10.06 11.71 14.42
N ALA A 39 10.29 10.40 14.53
CA ALA A 39 11.33 9.84 15.39
C ALA A 39 12.74 9.87 14.75
N PHE A 40 12.83 9.61 13.45
CA PHE A 40 14.08 9.34 12.73
C PHE A 40 14.25 10.14 11.45
N GLY A 41 13.30 11.00 11.08
CA GLY A 41 13.25 11.61 9.74
C GLY A 41 14.51 12.35 9.32
N ASP A 42 15.15 13.07 10.23
CA ASP A 42 16.39 13.84 9.96
C ASP A 42 17.67 13.02 10.16
N MET A 43 17.57 11.76 10.59
CA MET A 43 18.75 10.92 10.75
C MET A 43 19.30 10.54 9.36
N PRO A 44 20.61 10.71 9.13
CA PRO A 44 21.23 10.32 7.88
C PRO A 44 21.21 8.80 7.75
N VAL A 45 20.81 8.29 6.59
CA VAL A 45 20.81 6.85 6.30
C VAL A 45 22.23 6.38 5.96
N GLY A 46 23.13 6.40 6.95
CA GLY A 46 24.49 5.91 6.82
C GLY A 46 25.34 6.52 5.69
N PRO A 47 26.59 6.04 5.51
CA PRO A 47 27.51 6.57 4.49
C PRO A 47 27.13 6.15 3.07
N THR A 48 26.39 5.06 2.88
CA THR A 48 26.02 4.50 1.57
C THR A 48 25.02 5.37 0.80
N TYR A 49 24.18 6.12 1.50
CA TYR A 49 23.09 6.91 0.89
C TYR A 49 23.39 8.42 0.88
N GLN A 50 24.67 8.81 0.82
CA GLN A 50 25.10 10.22 0.70
C GLN A 50 24.53 11.17 1.77
N GLY A 51 24.19 10.65 2.96
CA GLY A 51 23.58 11.47 4.02
C GLY A 51 22.14 11.90 3.74
N GLN A 52 21.41 11.21 2.84
CA GLN A 52 19.97 11.44 2.65
C GLN A 52 19.20 11.23 3.96
N ARG A 53 18.11 11.99 4.11
CA ARG A 53 17.20 11.88 5.25
C ARG A 53 16.50 10.53 5.20
N PHE A 54 16.33 9.90 6.36
CA PHE A 54 15.63 8.61 6.48
C PHE A 54 14.27 8.60 5.79
N ILE A 55 13.52 9.69 5.89
CA ILE A 55 12.18 9.79 5.31
C ILE A 55 12.18 9.74 3.77
N ASP A 56 13.20 10.31 3.13
CA ASP A 56 13.30 10.39 1.67
C ASP A 56 13.55 9.01 1.05
N TYR A 57 14.22 8.13 1.80
CA TYR A 57 14.43 6.74 1.42
C TYR A 57 13.24 5.85 1.80
N TYR A 58 12.72 6.03 3.02
CA TYR A 58 11.69 5.17 3.58
C TYR A 58 10.32 5.31 2.88
N ALA A 59 9.92 6.52 2.51
CA ALA A 59 8.63 6.78 1.86
C ALA A 59 8.43 6.03 0.53
N PRO A 60 9.31 6.12 -0.48
CA PRO A 60 9.14 5.39 -1.73
C PRO A 60 9.27 3.87 -1.56
N ALA A 61 10.14 3.41 -0.64
CA ALA A 61 10.26 1.99 -0.34
C ALA A 61 8.95 1.42 0.25
N LEU A 62 8.33 2.16 1.18
CA LEU A 62 7.07 1.77 1.77
C LEU A 62 5.93 1.76 0.73
N LEU A 63 5.89 2.74 -0.17
CA LEU A 63 4.92 2.76 -1.29
C LEU A 63 5.07 1.54 -2.22
N ALA A 64 6.30 1.20 -2.59
CA ALA A 64 6.56 0.03 -3.44
C ALA A 64 6.12 -1.27 -2.76
N LEU A 65 6.38 -1.41 -1.46
CA LEU A 65 5.96 -2.56 -0.66
C LEU A 65 4.44 -2.69 -0.61
N ILE A 66 3.72 -1.59 -0.37
CA ILE A 66 2.25 -1.57 -0.34
C ILE A 66 1.69 -1.96 -1.71
N ALA A 67 2.20 -1.33 -2.79
CA ALA A 67 1.75 -1.61 -4.15
C ALA A 67 1.98 -3.07 -4.53
N GLY A 68 3.14 -3.64 -4.19
CA GLY A 68 3.45 -5.05 -4.38
C GLY A 68 2.51 -5.97 -3.59
N THR A 69 2.29 -5.66 -2.32
CA THR A 69 1.41 -6.46 -1.44
C THR A 69 -0.04 -6.45 -1.92
N VAL A 70 -0.59 -5.27 -2.22
CA VAL A 70 -1.97 -5.14 -2.68
C VAL A 70 -2.15 -5.78 -4.06
N GLY A 71 -1.24 -5.47 -4.99
CA GLY A 71 -1.33 -5.92 -6.38
C GLY A 71 -1.06 -7.42 -6.57
N LEU A 72 -0.11 -8.00 -5.83
CA LEU A 72 0.31 -9.39 -6.01
C LEU A 72 -0.30 -10.36 -4.99
N MET A 73 -0.81 -9.87 -3.86
CA MET A 73 -1.42 -10.74 -2.84
C MET A 73 -2.89 -10.40 -2.61
N SER A 74 -3.22 -9.20 -2.13
CA SER A 74 -4.59 -8.90 -1.68
C SER A 74 -5.63 -9.04 -2.79
N VAL A 75 -5.39 -8.46 -3.97
CA VAL A 75 -6.32 -8.51 -5.10
C VAL A 75 -6.50 -9.93 -5.66
N PRO A 76 -5.43 -10.68 -6.02
CA PRO A 76 -5.59 -12.01 -6.60
C PRO A 76 -6.16 -13.02 -5.59
N VAL A 77 -5.76 -12.98 -4.31
CA VAL A 77 -6.32 -13.87 -3.28
C VAL A 77 -7.81 -13.62 -3.13
N LYS A 78 -8.24 -12.36 -3.01
CA LYS A 78 -9.67 -12.02 -2.89
C LYS A 78 -10.47 -12.51 -4.09
N THR A 79 -9.95 -12.28 -5.30
CA THR A 79 -10.60 -12.70 -6.55
C THR A 79 -10.74 -14.23 -6.62
N ALA A 80 -9.70 -14.96 -6.21
CA ALA A 80 -9.72 -16.42 -6.14
C ALA A 80 -10.76 -16.91 -5.12
N SER A 81 -10.82 -16.30 -3.94
CA SER A 81 -11.80 -16.65 -2.91
C SER A 81 -13.23 -16.37 -3.35
N GLU A 82 -13.53 -15.20 -3.93
CA GLU A 82 -14.87 -14.87 -4.47
C GLU A 82 -15.32 -15.91 -5.49
N ARG A 83 -14.39 -16.35 -6.37
CA ARG A 83 -14.64 -17.42 -7.34
C ARG A 83 -14.97 -18.76 -6.69
N GLU A 84 -14.30 -19.13 -5.60
CA GLU A 84 -14.57 -20.36 -4.85
C GLU A 84 -15.95 -20.33 -4.18
N TYR A 85 -16.31 -19.20 -3.59
CA TYR A 85 -17.62 -19.00 -2.96
C TYR A 85 -18.77 -18.85 -3.98
N LYS A 86 -18.47 -18.77 -5.28
CA LYS A 86 -19.43 -18.50 -6.37
C LYS A 86 -20.19 -17.19 -6.19
N VAL A 87 -19.52 -16.18 -5.63
CA VAL A 87 -20.03 -14.83 -5.42
C VAL A 87 -19.50 -13.89 -6.50
#